data_AF-A0AA85ET47-F1
#
_entry.id   AF-A0AA85ET47-F1
#
_cell.length_a   1.000
_cell.length_b   1.000
_cell.length_c   1.000
_cell.angle_alpha   90.00
_cell.angle_beta   90.00
_cell.angle_gamma   90.00
#
_symmetry.space_group_name_H-M   'P 1'
#
loop_
_entity.id
_entity.type
_entity.pdbx_description
1 polymer ?
#
loop_
_entity_poly.entity_id
_entity_poly.type
_entity_poly.pdbx_seq_one_letter_code
_entity_poly.pdbx_strand_id
1 'polypeptide(L)'
;MVYLEIIAYGLLFLTYSVACFTSPFTKGNIIHSELSPDYLFTRLRSRSVKNSLERIFNKINIIRNVGTPGHLKVREFIQDYLNKRGWETDLDTFEENTVVGVKTFHNIIGYRSNPNYTKYLILACHYESKLLPNFVGSTDSAMPCSIILKIVDMLNYGIKALKKSDIGLKLIFFDGEEAFNQWTDTDSLYGSRHLAKKWSSTTSKSSNETELNKIDLLVLLDLLGAKQPHIPKYPYEDKGSFNMLMELGKASMMLLLFTVDNNFRSILNE
;
A
#
# COMPACT_ATOMS: atom_id res chain seq x y z
N MET A 1 17.09 -5.71 0.36
CA MET A 1 16.08 -5.92 1.42
C MET A 1 16.00 -4.79 2.42
N VAL A 2 17.09 -4.41 3.11
CA VAL A 2 17.08 -3.35 4.14
C VAL A 2 16.44 -2.03 3.65
N TYR A 3 16.74 -1.60 2.43
CA TYR A 3 16.16 -0.39 1.82
C TYR A 3 14.63 -0.46 1.63
N LEU A 4 14.07 -1.65 1.38
CA LEU A 4 12.64 -1.83 1.17
C LEU A 4 11.87 -1.89 2.49
N GLU A 5 12.51 -2.39 3.55
CA GLU A 5 11.96 -2.27 4.91
C GLU A 5 11.88 -0.80 5.34
N ILE A 6 12.88 0.02 4.99
CA ILE A 6 12.85 1.46 5.20
C ILE A 6 11.68 2.13 4.47
N ILE A 7 11.44 1.76 3.21
CA ILE A 7 10.30 2.28 2.45
C ILE A 7 8.98 1.90 3.12
N ALA A 8 8.84 0.65 3.58
CA ALA A 8 7.65 0.24 4.35
C ALA A 8 7.50 1.04 5.66
N TYR A 9 8.60 1.37 6.35
CA TYR A 9 8.59 2.25 7.53
C TYR A 9 8.21 3.69 7.20
N GLY A 10 8.74 4.26 6.12
CA GLY A 10 8.40 5.60 5.65
C GLY A 10 6.93 5.71 5.23
N LEU A 11 6.42 4.69 4.54
CA LEU A 11 5.01 4.63 4.14
C LEU A 11 4.08 4.40 5.33
N LEU A 12 4.47 3.57 6.31
CA LEU A 12 3.75 3.47 7.58
C LEU A 12 3.69 4.83 8.26
N PHE A 13 4.82 5.53 8.38
CA PHE A 13 4.85 6.83 9.03
C PHE A 13 3.99 7.86 8.28
N LEU A 14 4.02 7.86 6.95
CA LEU A 14 3.13 8.68 6.14
C LEU A 14 1.67 8.36 6.44
N THR A 15 1.28 7.08 6.39
CA THR A 15 -0.11 6.67 6.67
C THR A 15 -0.56 7.09 8.05
N TYR A 16 0.35 6.99 9.00
CA TYR A 16 0.13 7.36 10.37
C TYR A 16 -0.05 8.88 10.53
N SER A 17 0.79 9.64 9.86
CA SER A 17 0.81 11.09 9.99
C SER A 17 -0.37 11.74 9.30
N VAL A 18 -0.78 11.24 8.13
CA VAL A 18 -2.02 11.67 7.49
C VAL A 18 -3.18 11.46 8.46
N ALA A 19 -3.34 10.25 9.01
CA ALA A 19 -4.40 9.96 9.99
C ALA A 19 -4.37 10.87 11.25
N CYS A 20 -3.19 11.41 11.62
CA CYS A 20 -3.04 12.36 12.72
C CYS A 20 -3.31 13.83 12.34
N PHE A 21 -2.99 14.23 11.13
CA PHE A 21 -3.17 15.62 10.70
C PHE A 21 -4.59 15.89 10.20
N THR A 22 -5.25 14.88 9.64
CA THR A 22 -6.61 15.03 9.09
C THR A 22 -7.71 14.64 10.09
N SER A 23 -7.39 13.96 11.19
CA SER A 23 -8.36 13.67 12.26
C SER A 23 -8.57 14.85 13.24
N PRO A 24 -9.80 15.33 13.47
CA PRO A 24 -10.10 16.34 14.49
C PRO A 24 -9.73 15.89 15.91
N PHE A 25 -9.78 14.58 16.19
CA PHE A 25 -9.47 14.00 17.50
C PHE A 25 -7.99 14.09 17.89
N THR A 26 -7.10 14.30 16.92
CA THR A 26 -5.65 14.47 17.13
C THR A 26 -5.19 15.92 16.97
N LYS A 27 -6.10 16.84 16.63
CA LYS A 27 -5.80 18.25 16.30
C LYS A 27 -5.49 19.15 17.51
N GLY A 28 -5.18 18.58 18.68
CA GLY A 28 -4.80 19.33 19.87
C GLY A 28 -3.41 18.93 20.36
N ASN A 29 -2.37 19.70 20.01
CA ASN A 29 -1.00 19.84 20.58
C ASN A 29 -0.27 18.65 21.25
N ILE A 30 -0.78 17.42 21.19
CA ILE A 30 -0.14 16.23 21.72
C ILE A 30 0.48 15.53 20.52
N ILE A 31 1.74 15.85 20.25
CA ILE A 31 2.60 14.90 19.55
C ILE A 31 2.64 13.67 20.46
N HIS A 32 1.85 12.64 20.15
CA HIS A 32 1.94 11.42 20.91
C HIS A 32 3.38 10.90 20.78
N SER A 33 4.02 10.56 21.90
CA SER A 33 5.39 10.01 21.88
C SER A 33 5.49 8.74 21.02
N GLU A 34 4.37 8.04 20.81
CA GLU A 34 4.26 6.89 19.92
C GLU A 34 4.56 7.22 18.44
N LEU A 35 4.61 8.51 18.07
CA LEU A 35 4.60 9.00 16.67
C LEU A 35 5.92 9.65 16.30
N SER A 36 6.83 9.79 17.25
CA SER A 36 8.17 10.22 16.91
C SER A 36 8.81 9.17 16.00
N PRO A 37 9.60 9.60 15.01
CA PRO A 37 10.41 8.68 14.21
C PRO A 37 11.14 7.68 15.12
N ASP A 38 11.78 8.16 16.19
CA ASP A 38 12.54 7.33 17.12
C ASP A 38 11.72 6.22 17.79
N TYR A 39 10.50 6.52 18.23
CA TYR A 39 9.62 5.53 18.86
C TYR A 39 9.21 4.44 17.86
N LEU A 40 8.79 4.87 16.66
CA LEU A 40 8.38 3.95 15.59
C LEU A 40 9.57 3.11 15.15
N PHE A 41 10.73 3.72 14.89
CA PHE A 41 11.97 3.01 14.55
C PHE A 41 12.34 1.98 15.62
N THR A 42 12.31 2.32 16.90
CA THR A 42 12.67 1.40 17.99
C THR A 42 11.71 0.20 18.07
N ARG A 43 10.41 0.45 17.97
CA ARG A 43 9.38 -0.60 18.10
C ARG A 43 9.28 -1.48 16.85
N LEU A 44 9.56 -0.92 15.67
CA LEU A 44 9.50 -1.63 14.40
C LEU A 44 10.81 -2.39 14.12
N ARG A 45 11.96 -1.83 14.48
CA ARG A 45 13.28 -2.49 14.35
C ARG A 45 13.37 -3.76 15.18
N SER A 46 12.84 -3.76 16.41
CA SER A 46 12.84 -4.94 17.29
C SER A 46 11.93 -6.08 16.81
N ARG A 47 11.08 -5.83 15.80
CA ARG A 47 10.05 -6.78 15.34
C ARG A 47 10.04 -6.98 13.83
N SER A 48 11.00 -6.41 13.11
CA SER A 48 11.26 -6.81 11.72
C SER A 48 11.74 -8.25 11.74
N VAL A 49 10.83 -9.18 11.46
CA VAL A 49 11.24 -10.54 11.17
C VAL A 49 12.07 -10.47 9.89
N LYS A 50 13.38 -10.62 10.05
CA LYS A 50 14.34 -10.75 8.96
C LYS A 50 13.74 -11.67 7.90
N ASN A 51 13.69 -11.21 6.66
CA ASN A 51 13.17 -11.93 5.48
C ASN A 51 11.63 -11.99 5.34
N SER A 52 10.84 -11.30 6.17
CA SER A 52 9.37 -11.27 6.01
C SER A 52 8.92 -10.66 4.68
N LEU A 53 9.51 -9.54 4.25
CA LEU A 53 9.19 -8.92 2.97
C LEU A 53 9.55 -9.82 1.79
N GLU A 54 10.72 -10.45 1.84
CA GLU A 54 11.17 -11.41 0.80
C GLU A 54 10.23 -12.61 0.71
N ARG A 55 9.75 -13.14 1.84
CA ARG A 55 8.77 -14.22 1.84
C ARG A 55 7.44 -13.82 1.20
N ILE A 56 6.97 -12.59 1.44
CA ILE A 56 5.78 -12.05 0.78
C ILE A 56 6.04 -11.91 -0.72
N PHE A 57 7.15 -11.27 -1.07
CA PHE A 57 7.55 -11.04 -2.45
C PHE A 57 7.64 -12.33 -3.25
N ASN A 58 8.29 -13.37 -2.71
CA ASN A 58 8.41 -14.66 -3.39
C ASN A 58 7.06 -15.38 -3.61
N LYS A 59 5.99 -15.02 -2.89
CA LYS A 59 4.64 -15.55 -3.12
C LYS A 59 3.89 -14.81 -4.21
N ILE A 60 4.19 -13.52 -4.41
CA ILE A 60 3.54 -12.65 -5.40
C ILE A 60 4.31 -12.64 -6.72
N ASN A 61 5.64 -12.72 -6.67
CA ASN A 61 6.56 -12.57 -7.81
C ASN A 61 6.59 -13.80 -8.72
N ILE A 62 5.43 -14.11 -9.30
CA ILE A 62 5.19 -15.13 -10.29
C ILE A 62 4.40 -14.51 -11.45
N ILE A 63 4.35 -15.20 -12.60
CA ILE A 63 3.47 -14.82 -13.71
C ILE A 63 2.01 -14.94 -13.24
N ARG A 64 1.25 -13.86 -13.40
CA ARG A 64 -0.08 -13.70 -12.80
C ARG A 64 -1.00 -12.85 -13.69
N ASN A 65 -0.98 -13.11 -14.99
CA ASN A 65 -1.86 -12.44 -15.95
C ASN A 65 -3.33 -12.73 -15.63
N VAL A 66 -4.21 -11.76 -15.89
CA VAL A 66 -5.65 -11.86 -15.63
C VAL A 66 -6.23 -13.20 -16.14
N GLY A 67 -6.93 -13.90 -15.24
CA GLY A 67 -7.60 -15.17 -15.51
C GLY A 67 -6.71 -16.42 -15.49
N THR A 68 -5.41 -16.31 -15.21
CA THR A 68 -4.51 -17.47 -15.10
C THR A 68 -4.54 -18.13 -13.71
N PRO A 69 -4.05 -19.38 -13.55
CA PRO A 69 -3.88 -19.97 -12.23
C PRO A 69 -2.95 -19.17 -11.30
N GLY A 70 -1.91 -18.52 -11.85
CA GLY A 70 -1.01 -17.66 -11.08
C GLY A 70 -1.72 -16.43 -10.52
N HIS A 71 -2.64 -15.85 -11.31
CA HIS A 71 -3.49 -14.75 -10.90
C HIS A 71 -4.42 -15.11 -9.74
N LEU A 72 -5.13 -16.24 -9.82
CA LEU A 72 -5.94 -16.76 -8.72
C LEU A 72 -5.09 -16.97 -7.45
N LYS A 73 -3.93 -17.62 -7.60
CA LYS A 73 -3.02 -17.92 -6.49
C LYS A 73 -2.55 -16.66 -5.75
N VAL A 74 -2.23 -15.59 -6.48
CA VAL A 74 -1.82 -14.31 -5.87
C VAL A 74 -3.00 -13.62 -5.20
N ARG A 75 -4.18 -13.60 -5.83
CA ARG A 75 -5.41 -13.05 -5.22
C ARG A 75 -5.76 -13.74 -3.92
N GLU A 76 -5.77 -15.07 -3.90
CA GLU A 76 -6.00 -15.87 -2.70
C GLU A 76 -4.94 -15.59 -1.63
N PHE A 77 -3.66 -15.54 -2.02
CA PHE A 77 -2.59 -15.22 -1.09
C PHE A 77 -2.77 -13.86 -0.42
N ILE A 78 -3.11 -12.81 -1.19
CA ILE A 78 -3.34 -11.46 -0.66
C ILE A 78 -4.51 -11.49 0.32
N GLN A 79 -5.66 -12.06 -0.06
CA GLN A 79 -6.83 -12.14 0.81
C GLN A 79 -6.54 -12.91 2.11
N ASP A 80 -5.94 -14.09 1.99
CA ASP A 80 -5.52 -14.91 3.13
C ASP A 80 -4.58 -14.17 4.06
N TYR A 81 -3.62 -13.45 3.48
CA TYR A 81 -2.63 -12.71 4.24
C TYR A 81 -3.31 -11.62 5.08
N LEU A 82 -4.23 -10.87 4.49
CA LEU A 82 -5.02 -9.83 5.18
C LEU A 82 -5.96 -10.43 6.24
N ASN A 83 -6.71 -11.48 5.91
CA ASN A 83 -7.67 -12.12 6.81
C ASN A 83 -6.99 -12.70 8.06
N LYS A 84 -5.83 -13.37 7.90
CA LYS A 84 -5.01 -13.86 9.03
C LYS A 84 -4.47 -12.75 9.94
N ARG A 85 -4.61 -11.50 9.52
CA ARG A 85 -4.18 -10.27 10.21
C ARG A 85 -5.36 -9.43 10.71
N GLY A 86 -6.58 -10.00 10.72
CA GLY A 86 -7.78 -9.31 11.20
C GLY A 86 -8.12 -8.08 10.35
N TRP A 87 -7.94 -8.20 9.05
CA TRP A 87 -8.53 -7.33 8.04
C TRP A 87 -9.66 -8.09 7.35
N GLU A 88 -10.66 -7.35 6.90
CA GLU A 88 -11.72 -7.86 6.03
C GLU A 88 -11.32 -7.64 4.57
N THR A 89 -11.81 -8.49 3.67
CA THR A 89 -11.50 -8.41 2.24
C THR A 89 -12.76 -8.56 1.41
N ASP A 90 -13.01 -7.59 0.53
CA ASP A 90 -14.04 -7.67 -0.50
C ASP A 90 -13.40 -7.80 -1.87
N LEU A 91 -14.08 -8.51 -2.78
CA LEU A 91 -13.75 -8.55 -4.20
C LEU A 91 -14.74 -7.71 -5.00
N ASP A 92 -14.24 -6.74 -5.73
CA ASP A 92 -14.98 -6.09 -6.80
C ASP A 92 -14.75 -6.88 -8.09
N THR A 93 -15.64 -7.85 -8.33
CA THR A 93 -15.58 -8.75 -9.49
C THR A 93 -16.49 -8.26 -10.60
N PHE A 94 -15.97 -8.16 -11.83
CA PHE A 94 -16.72 -7.74 -13.00
C PHE A 94 -16.16 -8.36 -14.27
N GLU A 95 -16.94 -8.35 -15.35
CA GLU A 95 -16.51 -8.77 -16.69
C GLU A 95 -16.44 -7.57 -17.63
N GLU A 96 -15.43 -7.52 -18.48
CA GLU A 96 -15.28 -6.50 -19.52
C GLU A 96 -14.80 -7.14 -20.83
N ASN A 97 -15.25 -6.58 -21.96
CA ASN A 97 -14.73 -6.95 -23.27
C ASN A 97 -13.33 -6.36 -23.43
N THR A 98 -12.37 -7.20 -23.82
CA THR A 98 -10.98 -6.77 -24.07
C THR A 98 -10.59 -7.09 -25.52
N VAL A 99 -9.44 -6.59 -25.95
CA VAL A 99 -8.84 -6.93 -27.26
C VAL A 99 -8.48 -8.42 -27.41
N VAL A 100 -8.45 -9.19 -26.31
CA VAL A 100 -8.20 -10.65 -26.29
C VAL A 100 -9.44 -11.45 -25.87
N GLY A 101 -10.64 -10.87 -26.00
CA GLY A 101 -11.91 -11.48 -25.61
C GLY A 101 -12.40 -11.05 -24.22
N VAL A 102 -13.52 -11.63 -23.76
CA VAL A 102 -14.07 -11.32 -22.44
C VAL A 102 -13.12 -11.79 -21.34
N LYS A 103 -12.89 -10.93 -20.35
CA LYS A 103 -12.11 -11.24 -19.15
C LYS A 103 -12.91 -10.89 -17.91
N THR A 104 -12.71 -11.68 -16.86
CA THR A 104 -13.21 -11.42 -15.51
C THR A 104 -12.07 -10.84 -14.67
N PHE A 105 -12.30 -9.67 -14.08
CA PHE A 105 -11.38 -8.95 -13.23
C PHE A 105 -11.87 -8.95 -11.79
N HIS A 106 -10.96 -8.79 -10.84
CA HIS A 106 -11.22 -8.88 -9.41
C HIS A 106 -10.34 -7.91 -8.63
N ASN A 107 -10.78 -6.66 -8.45
CA ASN A 107 -10.06 -5.78 -7.52
C ASN A 107 -10.19 -6.34 -6.10
N ILE A 108 -9.11 -6.32 -5.32
CA ILE A 108 -9.11 -6.75 -3.92
C ILE A 108 -9.14 -5.51 -3.04
N ILE A 109 -10.13 -5.41 -2.16
CA ILE A 109 -10.29 -4.28 -1.23
C ILE A 109 -10.12 -4.80 0.19
N GLY A 110 -9.00 -4.46 0.82
CA GLY A 110 -8.74 -4.76 2.23
C GLY A 110 -9.15 -3.60 3.13
N TYR A 111 -9.88 -3.87 4.20
CA TYR A 111 -10.31 -2.82 5.13
C TYR A 111 -10.50 -3.34 6.57
N ARG A 112 -10.82 -2.42 7.48
CA ARG A 112 -11.31 -2.72 8.82
C ARG A 112 -12.59 -1.96 9.07
N SER A 113 -13.62 -2.67 9.51
CA SER A 113 -14.87 -2.06 9.93
C SER A 113 -14.68 -1.30 11.25
N ASN A 114 -14.98 0.00 11.23
CA ASN A 114 -15.10 0.83 12.44
C ASN A 114 -16.15 1.91 12.15
N PRO A 115 -17.22 1.99 12.96
CA PRO A 115 -18.28 2.98 12.75
C PRO A 115 -17.81 4.43 12.88
N ASN A 116 -16.65 4.66 13.50
CA ASN A 116 -16.08 5.99 13.65
C ASN A 116 -15.31 6.45 12.40
N TYR A 117 -15.06 5.59 11.42
CA TYR A 117 -14.35 5.99 10.21
C TYR A 117 -15.25 6.82 9.29
N THR A 118 -14.92 8.10 9.14
CA THR A 118 -15.63 9.07 8.30
C THR A 118 -14.93 9.27 6.97
N LYS A 119 -13.59 9.20 6.96
CA LYS A 119 -12.73 9.25 5.77
C LYS A 119 -11.75 8.08 5.75
N TYR A 120 -11.13 7.84 4.60
CA TYR A 120 -10.16 6.77 4.39
C TYR A 120 -8.91 7.28 3.70
N LEU A 121 -7.76 6.94 4.28
CA LEU A 121 -6.52 6.86 3.55
C LEU A 121 -6.50 5.53 2.77
N ILE A 122 -6.03 5.56 1.53
CA ILE A 122 -5.93 4.38 0.68
C ILE A 122 -4.49 4.14 0.26
N LEU A 123 -3.98 2.93 0.51
CA LEU A 123 -2.77 2.42 -0.14
C LEU A 123 -3.20 1.54 -1.31
N ALA A 124 -2.68 1.82 -2.51
CA ALA A 124 -3.04 1.07 -3.69
C ALA A 124 -1.84 0.63 -4.52
N CYS A 125 -1.99 -0.45 -5.26
CA CYS A 125 -1.13 -0.89 -6.36
C CYS A 125 -1.96 -1.79 -7.28
N HIS A 126 -1.39 -2.27 -8.37
CA HIS A 126 -2.00 -3.33 -9.19
C HIS A 126 -1.32 -4.68 -8.88
N TYR A 127 -2.06 -5.78 -8.93
CA TYR A 127 -1.53 -7.10 -8.55
C TYR A 127 -1.39 -8.08 -9.69
N GLU A 128 -1.94 -7.81 -10.86
CA GLU A 128 -1.69 -8.62 -12.05
C GLU A 128 -0.25 -8.39 -12.57
N SER A 129 0.10 -9.13 -13.62
CA SER A 129 1.32 -8.89 -14.39
C SER A 129 0.94 -8.70 -15.85
N LYS A 130 1.69 -7.86 -16.58
CA LYS A 130 1.51 -7.68 -18.02
C LYS A 130 1.58 -8.99 -18.80
N LEU A 131 0.72 -9.13 -19.82
CA LEU A 131 0.74 -10.28 -20.72
C LEU A 131 1.94 -10.22 -21.68
N LEU A 132 3.10 -10.63 -21.17
CA LEU A 132 4.34 -10.75 -21.92
C LEU A 132 5.03 -12.09 -21.62
N PRO A 133 5.78 -12.68 -22.57
CA PRO A 133 6.49 -13.94 -22.35
C PRO A 133 7.43 -13.86 -21.14
N ASN A 134 7.26 -14.77 -20.18
CA ASN A 134 8.08 -14.89 -18.96
C ASN A 134 8.12 -13.63 -18.07
N PHE A 135 7.18 -12.71 -18.24
CA PHE A 135 7.16 -11.47 -17.47
C PHE A 135 6.50 -11.66 -16.10
N VAL A 136 7.29 -11.48 -15.05
CA VAL A 136 6.82 -11.58 -13.65
C VAL A 136 6.46 -10.24 -13.03
N GLY A 137 6.87 -9.10 -13.61
CA GLY A 137 6.52 -7.79 -13.04
C GLY A 137 7.02 -7.58 -11.61
N SER A 138 8.32 -7.76 -11.38
CA SER A 138 8.92 -7.67 -10.02
C SER A 138 8.71 -6.31 -9.37
N THR A 139 8.99 -5.24 -10.09
CA THR A 139 8.71 -3.86 -9.63
C THR A 139 7.30 -3.40 -9.96
N ASP A 140 6.59 -4.20 -10.77
CA ASP A 140 5.44 -3.82 -11.60
C ASP A 140 4.34 -4.90 -11.54
N SER A 141 3.61 -5.05 -10.45
CA SER A 141 3.77 -4.39 -9.15
C SER A 141 3.90 -5.39 -8.00
N ALA A 142 4.66 -6.48 -8.19
CA ALA A 142 4.83 -7.50 -7.14
C ALA A 142 5.46 -6.94 -5.86
N MET A 143 6.46 -6.06 -6.00
CA MET A 143 7.11 -5.41 -4.87
C MET A 143 6.19 -4.36 -4.20
N PRO A 144 5.52 -3.44 -4.92
CA PRO A 144 4.43 -2.62 -4.36
C PRO A 144 3.41 -3.42 -3.54
N CYS A 145 2.87 -4.52 -4.09
CA CYS A 145 1.96 -5.39 -3.36
C CYS A 145 2.58 -5.89 -2.04
N SER A 146 3.85 -6.32 -2.11
CA SER A 146 4.58 -6.84 -0.96
C SER A 146 4.83 -5.79 0.11
N ILE A 147 5.12 -4.54 -0.28
CA ILE A 147 5.29 -3.40 0.61
C ILE A 147 3.98 -3.12 1.36
N ILE A 148 2.84 -3.08 0.65
CA ILE A 148 1.53 -2.86 1.29
C ILE A 148 1.22 -3.95 2.32
N LEU A 149 1.42 -5.22 1.97
CA LEU A 149 1.22 -6.32 2.91
C LEU A 149 2.18 -6.24 4.12
N LYS A 150 3.42 -5.81 3.91
CA LYS A 150 4.38 -5.58 5.00
C LYS A 150 3.95 -4.43 5.93
N ILE A 151 3.34 -3.38 5.38
CA ILE A 151 2.75 -2.30 6.19
C ILE A 151 1.63 -2.85 7.07
N VAL A 152 0.81 -3.79 6.57
CA VAL A 152 -0.24 -4.46 7.36
C VAL A 152 0.31 -5.19 8.57
N ASP A 153 1.40 -5.96 8.40
CA ASP A 153 2.11 -6.59 9.54
C ASP A 153 2.44 -5.52 10.58
N MET A 154 3.05 -4.42 10.15
CA MET A 154 3.55 -3.37 11.04
C MET A 154 2.44 -2.61 11.78
N LEU A 155 1.33 -2.30 11.09
CA LEU A 155 0.15 -1.64 11.66
C LEU A 155 -0.49 -2.47 12.78
N ASN A 156 -0.49 -3.79 12.64
CA ASN A 156 -1.08 -4.70 13.63
C ASN A 156 -0.32 -4.72 14.97
N TYR A 157 0.92 -4.26 15.01
CA TYR A 157 1.76 -4.30 16.21
C TYR A 157 1.56 -3.13 17.18
N GLY A 158 0.44 -2.43 17.08
CA GLY A 158 -0.14 -1.70 18.21
C GLY A 158 0.17 -0.21 18.25
N ILE A 159 -0.02 0.46 17.12
CA ILE A 159 -0.16 1.91 17.10
C ILE A 159 -1.56 2.24 17.64
N LYS A 160 -1.65 2.54 18.94
CA LYS A 160 -2.95 2.75 19.61
C LYS A 160 -3.69 3.95 19.05
N ALA A 161 -2.97 4.95 18.56
CA ALA A 161 -3.55 6.14 17.98
C ALA A 161 -4.37 5.88 16.70
N LEU A 162 -3.99 4.91 15.86
CA LEU A 162 -4.80 4.51 14.69
C LEU A 162 -6.15 3.90 15.08
N LYS A 163 -6.25 3.32 16.29
CA LYS A 163 -7.52 2.80 16.81
C LYS A 163 -8.46 3.92 17.27
N LYS A 164 -7.96 5.13 17.46
CA LYS A 164 -8.72 6.30 17.94
C LYS A 164 -9.00 7.32 16.84
N SER A 165 -8.38 7.19 15.67
CA SER A 165 -8.63 8.06 14.52
C SER A 165 -10.02 7.79 13.94
N ASP A 166 -10.68 8.85 13.46
CA ASP A 166 -11.86 8.79 12.61
C ASP A 166 -11.50 8.58 11.12
N ILE A 167 -10.22 8.35 10.83
CA ILE A 167 -9.72 8.04 9.50
C ILE A 167 -9.34 6.57 9.46
N GLY A 168 -10.04 5.84 8.60
CA GLY A 168 -9.74 4.44 8.32
C GLY A 168 -8.61 4.29 7.32
N LEU A 169 -8.07 3.07 7.25
CA LEU A 169 -7.15 2.67 6.19
C LEU A 169 -7.84 1.63 5.32
N LYS A 170 -7.86 1.85 4.00
CA LYS A 170 -8.21 0.84 3.01
C LYS A 170 -6.98 0.50 2.17
N LEU A 171 -6.95 -0.73 1.67
CA LEU A 171 -5.93 -1.25 0.78
C LEU A 171 -6.62 -1.65 -0.50
N ILE A 172 -6.08 -1.27 -1.65
CA ILE A 172 -6.64 -1.67 -2.95
C ILE A 172 -5.54 -2.33 -3.76
N PHE A 173 -5.82 -3.54 -4.22
CA PHE A 173 -5.01 -4.22 -5.22
C PHE A 173 -5.86 -4.28 -6.50
N PHE A 174 -5.59 -3.34 -7.41
CA PHE A 174 -6.29 -3.25 -8.68
C PHE A 174 -5.94 -4.44 -9.56
N ASP A 175 -6.92 -4.89 -10.34
CA ASP A 175 -6.75 -5.90 -11.37
C ASP A 175 -6.77 -5.26 -12.76
N GLY A 176 -5.99 -5.77 -13.69
CA GLY A 176 -5.95 -5.28 -15.08
C GLY A 176 -5.59 -3.80 -15.19
N GLU A 177 -4.54 -3.34 -14.51
CA GLU A 177 -3.91 -2.06 -14.85
C GLU A 177 -3.34 -2.13 -16.27
N GLU A 178 -2.68 -3.25 -16.56
CA GLU A 178 -1.92 -3.44 -17.78
C GLU A 178 -2.79 -3.62 -19.03
N ALA A 179 -2.33 -3.02 -20.13
CA ALA A 179 -2.87 -3.30 -21.46
C ALA A 179 -2.61 -4.75 -21.88
N PHE A 180 -3.60 -5.40 -22.51
CA PHE A 180 -3.42 -6.75 -23.09
C PHE A 180 -2.63 -6.70 -24.40
N ASN A 181 -2.73 -5.62 -25.16
CA ASN A 181 -1.98 -5.42 -26.40
C ASN A 181 -1.29 -4.04 -26.43
N GLN A 182 -2.05 -2.97 -26.54
CA GLN A 182 -1.53 -1.60 -26.65
C GLN A 182 -2.24 -0.70 -25.68
N TRP A 183 -1.47 0.08 -24.91
CA TRP A 183 -2.04 1.04 -23.98
C TRP A 183 -2.92 2.06 -24.69
N THR A 184 -4.22 2.01 -24.39
CA THR A 184 -5.25 2.94 -24.87
C THR A 184 -6.28 3.15 -23.77
N ASP A 185 -7.16 4.12 -23.92
CA ASP A 185 -8.24 4.40 -22.96
C ASP A 185 -9.17 3.20 -22.70
N THR A 186 -9.23 2.26 -23.64
CA THR A 186 -10.05 1.04 -23.55
C THR A 186 -9.25 -0.25 -23.35
N ASP A 187 -7.92 -0.21 -23.52
CA ASP A 187 -7.01 -1.32 -23.25
C ASP A 187 -5.98 -0.91 -22.20
N SER A 188 -6.48 -0.53 -21.03
CA SER A 188 -5.73 -0.24 -19.81
C SER A 188 -6.69 0.00 -18.64
N LEU A 189 -6.17 -0.01 -17.42
CA LEU A 189 -6.82 0.51 -16.23
C LEU A 189 -8.22 -0.09 -15.96
N TYR A 190 -8.45 -1.34 -16.34
CA TYR A 190 -9.75 -2.02 -16.26
C TYR A 190 -10.32 -1.94 -14.84
N GLY A 191 -9.56 -2.43 -13.86
CA GLY A 191 -9.97 -2.46 -12.46
C GLY A 191 -10.20 -1.09 -11.85
N SER A 192 -9.30 -0.14 -12.09
CA SER A 192 -9.38 1.20 -11.51
C SER A 192 -10.50 2.04 -12.13
N ARG A 193 -10.71 1.97 -13.47
CA ARG A 193 -11.86 2.58 -14.14
C ARG A 193 -13.18 2.05 -13.59
N HIS A 194 -13.30 0.73 -13.47
CA HIS A 194 -14.50 0.10 -12.92
C HIS A 194 -14.76 0.54 -11.47
N LEU A 195 -13.76 0.42 -10.60
CA LEU A 195 -13.93 0.72 -9.18
C LEU A 195 -14.23 2.19 -8.94
N ALA A 196 -13.57 3.11 -9.65
CA ALA A 196 -13.84 4.54 -9.55
C ALA A 196 -15.29 4.89 -9.95
N LYS A 197 -15.79 4.29 -11.04
CA LYS A 197 -17.19 4.46 -11.49
C LYS A 197 -18.18 3.86 -10.49
N LYS A 198 -17.88 2.71 -9.91
CA LYS A 198 -18.71 2.08 -8.87
C LYS A 198 -18.76 2.96 -7.62
N TRP A 199 -17.62 3.43 -7.15
CA TRP A 199 -17.51 4.21 -5.92
C TRP A 199 -18.02 5.64 -6.05
N SER A 200 -18.11 6.20 -7.26
CA SER A 200 -18.76 7.50 -7.48
C SER A 200 -20.28 7.47 -7.36
N SER A 201 -20.89 6.28 -7.32
CA SER A 201 -22.35 6.09 -7.17
C SER A 201 -22.74 5.27 -5.94
N THR A 202 -21.79 4.60 -5.29
CA THR A 202 -22.03 3.85 -4.05
C THR A 202 -22.09 4.81 -2.87
N THR A 203 -23.28 5.06 -2.31
CA THR A 203 -23.47 5.98 -1.19
C THR A 203 -23.58 5.25 0.16
N SER A 204 -23.03 5.85 1.21
CA SER A 204 -23.31 5.45 2.59
C SER A 204 -24.75 5.82 2.95
N LYS A 205 -25.52 4.88 3.53
CA LYS A 205 -26.90 5.15 4.00
C LYS A 205 -26.99 6.31 5.02
N SER A 206 -25.87 6.64 5.67
CA SER A 206 -25.81 7.61 6.77
C SER A 206 -25.38 9.02 6.39
N SER A 207 -24.72 9.25 5.24
CA SER A 207 -24.07 10.54 4.98
C SER A 207 -24.34 11.17 3.60
N ASN A 208 -25.11 10.54 2.70
CA ASN A 208 -25.24 10.92 1.29
C ASN A 208 -23.90 11.07 0.53
N GLU A 209 -22.76 10.83 1.19
CA GLU A 209 -21.43 10.81 0.58
C GLU A 209 -21.23 9.49 -0.15
N THR A 210 -20.63 9.58 -1.33
CA THR A 210 -20.19 8.41 -2.09
C THR A 210 -18.93 7.82 -1.47
N GLU A 211 -18.62 6.55 -1.74
CA GLU A 211 -17.36 5.94 -1.31
C GLU A 211 -16.15 6.71 -1.87
N LEU A 212 -16.28 7.34 -3.04
CA LEU A 212 -15.26 8.23 -3.61
C LEU A 212 -15.07 9.50 -2.77
N ASN A 213 -16.16 10.11 -2.25
CA ASN A 213 -16.07 11.29 -1.38
C ASN A 213 -15.42 11.00 -0.02
N LYS A 214 -15.36 9.72 0.39
CA LYS A 214 -14.70 9.31 1.63
C LYS A 214 -13.20 9.13 1.48
N ILE A 215 -12.65 9.18 0.27
CA ILE A 215 -11.19 9.10 0.07
C ILE A 215 -10.57 10.42 0.50
N ASP A 216 -9.77 10.40 1.57
CA ASP A 216 -8.98 11.53 2.03
C ASP A 216 -7.71 11.68 1.17
N LEU A 217 -7.04 10.56 0.93
CA LEU A 217 -5.83 10.47 0.13
C LEU A 217 -5.70 9.08 -0.50
N LEU A 218 -5.34 9.03 -1.78
CA LEU A 218 -4.93 7.82 -2.48
C LEU A 218 -3.42 7.84 -2.67
N VAL A 219 -2.72 6.89 -2.06
CA VAL A 219 -1.29 6.67 -2.25
C VAL A 219 -1.13 5.45 -3.15
N LEU A 220 -0.84 5.69 -4.42
CA LEU A 220 -0.59 4.65 -5.42
C LEU A 220 0.90 4.31 -5.48
N LEU A 221 1.23 3.05 -5.26
CA LEU A 221 2.58 2.50 -5.37
C LEU A 221 2.69 1.75 -6.69
N ASP A 222 3.67 2.14 -7.49
CA ASP A 222 3.96 1.52 -8.77
C ASP A 222 5.45 1.67 -9.12
N LEU A 223 5.98 0.72 -9.89
CA LEU A 223 7.37 0.66 -10.35
C LEU A 223 8.43 0.78 -9.23
N LEU A 224 8.12 0.28 -8.03
CA LEU A 224 9.02 0.31 -6.87
C LEU A 224 9.81 -0.99 -6.74
N GLY A 225 11.09 -0.89 -6.35
CA GLY A 225 11.94 -2.04 -6.07
C GLY A 225 13.33 -1.97 -6.72
N ALA A 226 13.50 -1.10 -7.71
CA ALA A 226 14.79 -0.79 -8.30
C ALA A 226 15.71 -0.06 -7.31
N LYS A 227 17.02 -0.09 -7.59
CA LYS A 227 18.02 0.65 -6.81
C LYS A 227 17.85 2.15 -7.07
N GLN A 228 17.83 2.95 -6.00
CA GLN A 228 17.76 4.42 -6.05
C GLN A 228 16.59 4.95 -6.91
N PRO A 229 15.34 4.61 -6.57
CA PRO A 229 14.19 5.12 -7.31
C PRO A 229 14.12 6.66 -7.18
N HIS A 230 13.84 7.32 -8.29
CA HIS A 230 13.48 8.73 -8.29
C HIS A 230 11.95 8.85 -8.30
N ILE A 231 11.39 9.46 -7.26
CA ILE A 231 9.97 9.78 -7.19
C ILE A 231 9.81 11.26 -7.58
N PRO A 232 9.31 11.57 -8.79
CA PRO A 232 9.12 12.94 -9.22
C PRO A 232 7.93 13.58 -8.51
N LYS A 233 7.89 14.92 -8.54
CA LYS A 233 6.68 15.67 -8.16
C LYS A 233 5.69 15.65 -9.30
N TYR A 234 4.44 15.31 -9.01
CA TYR A 234 3.37 15.31 -9.99
C TYR A 234 2.50 16.58 -9.90
N PRO A 235 1.93 17.08 -11.01
CA PRO A 235 1.14 18.32 -11.00
C PRO A 235 -0.09 18.31 -10.08
N TYR A 236 -0.67 17.13 -9.84
CA TYR A 236 -1.91 16.94 -9.09
C TYR A 236 -1.70 16.26 -7.72
N GLU A 237 -0.47 16.28 -7.21
CA GLU A 237 -0.16 15.68 -5.90
C GLU A 237 -0.62 16.56 -4.72
N ASP A 238 -0.93 15.93 -3.59
CA ASP A 238 -1.04 16.66 -2.32
C ASP A 238 0.36 17.06 -1.84
N LYS A 239 0.71 18.34 -2.04
CA LYS A 239 2.06 18.88 -1.73
C LYS A 239 2.46 18.67 -0.27
N GLY A 240 1.50 18.72 0.66
CA GLY A 240 1.74 18.51 2.08
C GLY A 240 2.22 17.08 2.36
N SER A 241 1.44 16.10 1.90
CA SER A 241 1.74 14.67 2.02
C SER A 241 3.01 14.28 1.26
N PHE A 242 3.25 14.85 0.07
CA PHE A 242 4.47 14.61 -0.70
C PHE A 242 5.72 15.09 0.05
N ASN A 243 5.72 16.36 0.49
CA ASN A 243 6.85 16.91 1.24
C ASN A 243 7.10 16.13 2.53
N MET A 244 6.03 15.72 3.20
CA MET A 244 6.11 14.86 4.37
C MET A 244 6.80 13.52 4.06
N LEU A 245 6.39 12.82 3.00
CA LEU A 245 7.03 11.57 2.58
C LEU A 245 8.52 11.76 2.28
N MET A 246 8.89 12.87 1.64
CA MET A 246 10.28 13.20 1.34
C MET A 246 11.12 13.42 2.60
N GLU A 247 10.62 14.18 3.58
CA GLU A 247 11.33 14.38 4.85
C GLU A 247 11.49 13.09 5.64
N LEU A 248 10.49 12.21 5.59
CA LEU A 248 10.57 10.88 6.22
C LEU A 248 11.58 9.97 5.54
N GLY A 249 11.63 9.99 4.20
CA GLY A 249 12.65 9.28 3.45
C GLY A 249 14.06 9.71 3.87
N LYS A 250 14.30 11.02 4.01
CA LYS A 250 15.58 11.57 4.48
C LYS A 250 15.91 11.12 5.90
N ALA A 251 14.98 11.30 6.85
CA ALA A 251 15.19 10.92 8.24
C ALA A 251 15.50 9.43 8.39
N SER A 252 14.76 8.58 7.68
CA SER A 252 14.94 7.13 7.70
C SER A 252 16.29 6.71 7.14
N MET A 253 16.76 7.36 6.07
CA MET A 253 18.07 7.09 5.48
C MET A 253 19.20 7.50 6.43
N MET A 254 19.04 8.62 7.14
CA MET A 254 20.01 9.09 8.14
C MET A 254 20.15 8.10 9.31
N LEU A 255 19.02 7.63 9.87
CA LEU A 255 18.99 6.61 10.93
C LEU A 255 19.65 5.28 10.51
N LEU A 256 19.54 4.92 9.23
CA LEU A 256 20.21 3.72 8.71
C LEU A 256 21.73 3.86 8.69
N LEU A 257 22.24 5.00 8.22
CA LEU A 257 23.68 5.28 8.19
C LEU A 257 24.25 5.21 9.61
N PHE A 258 23.58 5.84 10.58
CA PHE A 258 23.96 5.75 12.00
C PHE A 258 23.95 4.32 12.55
N THR A 259 23.03 3.48 12.09
CA THR A 259 22.95 2.08 12.55
C THR A 259 24.05 1.21 11.94
N VAL A 260 24.37 1.42 10.67
CA VAL A 260 25.46 0.70 9.98
C VAL A 260 26.80 1.10 10.58
N ASP A 261 27.03 2.38 10.83
CA ASP A 261 28.27 2.89 11.44
C ASP A 261 28.50 2.36 12.85
N ASN A 262 27.45 2.27 13.68
CA ASN A 262 27.56 1.73 15.03
C ASN A 262 27.85 0.22 15.04
N ASN A 263 27.29 -0.55 14.12
CA ASN A 263 27.64 -1.97 13.95
C ASN A 263 29.06 -2.15 13.40
N PHE A 264 29.55 -1.25 12.55
CA PHE A 264 30.94 -1.27 12.07
C PHE A 264 31.93 -0.95 13.20
N ARG A 265 31.59 0.01 14.07
CA ARG A 265 32.40 0.35 15.25
C ARG A 265 32.42 -0.74 16.32
N SER A 266 31.35 -1.53 16.48
CA SER A 266 31.37 -2.65 17.41
C SER A 266 32.21 -3.83 16.90
N ILE A 267 32.26 -4.05 15.58
CA ILE A 267 33.09 -5.10 14.96
C ILE A 267 34.59 -4.75 14.98
N LEU A 268 34.94 -3.46 14.98
CA LEU A 268 36.33 -3.00 15.08
C LEU A 268 36.85 -2.89 16.53
N ASN A 269 35.98 -3.08 17.52
CA ASN A 269 36.31 -3.04 18.95
C ASN A 269 36.25 -4.43 19.62
N GLU A 270 36.14 -5.51 18.83
CA GLU A 270 36.40 -6.91 19.22
C GLU A 270 37.69 -7.39 18.54
#